data_AF-A0A9Q1B2P2-F1
#
_entry.id   AF-A0A9Q1B2P2-F1
#
_cell.length_a   1.000
_cell.length_b   1.000
_cell.length_c   1.000
_cell.angle_alpha   90.00
_cell.angle_beta   90.00
_cell.angle_gamma   90.00
#
_symmetry.space_group_name_H-M   'P 1'
#
loop_
_entity.id
_entity.type
_entity.pdbx_description
1 polymer ?
#
loop_
_entity_poly.entity_id
_entity_poly.type
_entity_poly.pdbx_seq_one_letter_code
_entity_poly.pdbx_strand_id
1 'polypeptide(L)'
;MSQKNILNFVAEAQIWKDHVETENEAARRWPKRWGFLLTPVKELLKDEKKEPAKPKIPLPEHLQIRPVTPVEKYIKIHPSPPVPQTTQGFIGWRSTVPGLELERYYQIRSCKGAFYKDVQWPNEPTD
;
A
#
# COMPACT_ATOMS: atom_id res chain seq x y z
N MET A 1 -49.19 3.40 9.09
CA MET A 1 -49.64 2.64 10.27
C MET A 1 -48.54 1.67 10.64
N SER A 2 -47.78 1.98 11.71
CA SER A 2 -46.69 1.12 12.16
C SER A 2 -47.27 -0.15 12.74
N GLN A 3 -47.02 -1.30 12.10
CA GLN A 3 -47.37 -2.59 12.68
C GLN A 3 -46.48 -2.80 13.91
N LYS A 4 -46.98 -2.41 15.08
CA LYS A 4 -46.43 -2.90 16.34
C LYS A 4 -46.68 -4.39 16.33
N ASN A 5 -45.61 -5.20 16.19
CA ASN A 5 -45.68 -6.63 16.42
C ASN A 5 -46.31 -6.85 17.80
N ILE A 6 -47.55 -7.34 17.83
CA ILE A 6 -48.23 -7.72 19.07
C ILE A 6 -47.74 -9.12 19.41
N LEU A 7 -46.46 -9.24 19.79
CA LEU A 7 -46.02 -10.44 20.45
C LEU A 7 -46.59 -10.43 21.86
N ASN A 8 -47.15 -11.55 22.28
CA ASN A 8 -47.56 -11.74 23.66
C ASN A 8 -46.34 -11.55 24.56
N PHE A 9 -46.45 -10.83 25.68
CA PHE A 9 -45.35 -10.60 26.61
C PHE A 9 -44.69 -11.90 27.10
N VAL A 10 -45.47 -13.01 27.15
CA VAL A 10 -44.95 -14.35 27.45
C VAL A 10 -44.04 -14.86 26.34
N ALA A 11 -44.40 -14.62 25.07
CA ALA A 11 -43.58 -15.00 23.93
C ALA A 11 -42.30 -14.16 23.85
N GLU A 12 -42.37 -12.86 24.15
CA GLU A 12 -41.17 -12.00 24.23
C GLU A 12 -40.22 -12.47 25.33
N ALA A 13 -40.75 -12.80 26.52
CA ALA A 13 -39.97 -13.33 27.62
C ALA A 13 -39.32 -14.69 27.28
N GLN A 14 -40.03 -15.55 26.55
CA GLN A 14 -39.50 -16.83 26.11
C GLN A 14 -38.39 -16.66 25.07
N ILE A 15 -38.57 -15.78 24.08
CA ILE A 15 -37.52 -15.45 23.10
C ILE A 15 -36.26 -14.95 23.81
N TRP A 16 -36.42 -14.08 24.80
CA TRP A 16 -35.29 -13.56 25.56
C TRP A 16 -34.58 -14.65 26.36
N LYS A 17 -35.34 -15.53 27.00
CA LYS A 17 -34.80 -16.70 27.70
C LYS A 17 -34.01 -17.61 26.75
N ASP A 18 -34.55 -17.91 25.57
CA ASP A 18 -33.89 -18.76 24.57
C ASP A 18 -32.58 -18.11 24.06
N HIS A 19 -32.54 -16.78 23.90
CA HIS A 19 -31.32 -16.06 23.55
C HIS A 19 -30.25 -16.18 24.63
N VAL A 20 -30.62 -16.02 25.91
CA VAL A 20 -29.69 -16.15 27.04
C VAL A 20 -29.16 -17.59 27.14
N GLU A 21 -30.01 -18.59 26.95
CA GLU A 21 -29.62 -19.99 26.98
C GLU A 21 -28.67 -20.34 25.82
N THR A 22 -28.97 -19.89 24.60
CA THR A 22 -28.12 -20.11 23.42
C THR A 22 -26.78 -19.40 23.53
N GLU A 23 -26.73 -18.18 24.07
CA GLU A 23 -25.48 -17.48 24.33
C GLU A 23 -24.63 -18.24 25.36
N ASN A 24 -25.25 -18.73 26.43
CA ASN A 24 -24.55 -19.49 27.47
C ASN A 24 -24.01 -20.82 26.93
N GLU A 25 -24.77 -21.52 26.07
CA GLU A 25 -24.29 -22.70 25.37
C GLU A 25 -23.13 -22.38 24.42
N ALA A 26 -23.22 -21.27 23.67
CA ALA A 26 -22.16 -20.82 22.77
C ALA A 26 -20.89 -20.51 23.55
N ALA A 27 -21.00 -19.82 24.70
CA ALA A 27 -19.89 -19.54 25.60
C ALA A 27 -19.25 -20.82 26.14
N ARG A 28 -20.04 -21.82 26.53
CA ARG A 28 -19.54 -23.14 26.97
C ARG A 28 -18.84 -23.92 25.86
N ARG A 29 -19.33 -23.83 24.63
CA ARG A 29 -18.73 -24.51 23.45
C ARG A 29 -17.54 -23.74 22.89
N TRP A 30 -17.38 -22.47 23.22
CA TRP A 30 -16.33 -21.60 22.68
C TRP A 30 -14.92 -22.13 22.95
N PRO A 31 -14.51 -22.53 24.17
CA PRO A 31 -13.16 -23.04 24.42
C PRO A 31 -12.82 -24.30 23.62
N LYS A 32 -13.81 -25.16 23.37
CA LYS A 32 -13.61 -26.37 22.56
C LYS A 32 -13.38 -26.05 21.07
N ARG A 33 -14.09 -25.06 20.53
CA ARG A 33 -13.97 -24.67 19.11
C ARG A 33 -12.83 -23.71 18.85
N TRP A 34 -12.55 -22.80 19.78
CA TRP A 34 -11.70 -21.63 19.60
C TRP A 34 -10.58 -21.52 20.65
N GLY A 35 -10.48 -22.46 21.60
CA GLY A 35 -9.46 -22.43 22.65
C GLY A 35 -8.03 -22.45 22.12
N PHE A 36 -7.81 -22.92 20.90
CA PHE A 36 -6.51 -22.85 20.22
C PHE A 36 -6.02 -21.41 20.00
N LEU A 37 -6.91 -20.42 19.97
CA LEU A 37 -6.55 -19.00 19.86
C LEU A 37 -5.87 -18.47 21.14
N LEU A 38 -6.11 -19.11 22.29
CA LEU A 38 -5.46 -18.78 23.55
C LEU A 38 -4.12 -19.51 23.70
N THR A 39 -3.89 -20.57 22.93
CA THR A 39 -2.67 -21.36 23.01
C THR A 39 -1.48 -20.55 22.47
N PRO A 40 -0.39 -20.41 23.23
CA PRO A 40 0.78 -19.68 22.76
C PRO A 40 1.42 -20.41 21.57
N VAL A 41 1.86 -19.64 20.57
CA VAL A 41 2.51 -20.15 19.34
C VAL A 41 3.63 -21.15 19.64
N LYS A 42 4.37 -20.94 20.74
CA LYS A 42 5.44 -21.84 21.18
C LYS A 42 4.96 -23.26 21.49
N GLU A 43 3.73 -23.44 21.98
CA GLU A 43 3.17 -24.77 22.26
C GLU A 43 2.67 -25.44 21.00
N LEU A 44 2.07 -24.69 20.08
CA LEU A 44 1.66 -25.20 18.77
C LEU A 44 2.84 -25.71 17.95
N LEU A 45 4.00 -25.05 18.06
CA LEU A 45 5.23 -25.42 17.35
C LEU A 45 6.05 -26.53 18.04
N LYS A 46 5.69 -26.99 19.24
CA LYS A 46 6.42 -28.09 19.92
C LYS A 46 6.19 -29.43 19.25
N ASP A 47 4.98 -29.65 18.75
CA ASP A 47 4.58 -30.92 18.13
C ASP A 47 4.93 -31.00 16.64
N GLU A 48 5.26 -29.85 16.02
CA GLU A 48 5.96 -29.82 14.74
C GLU A 48 7.37 -30.37 14.95
N LYS A 49 7.51 -31.69 14.74
CA LYS A 49 8.81 -32.32 14.58
C LYS A 49 9.56 -31.52 13.54
N LYS A 50 10.63 -30.84 13.94
CA LYS A 50 11.55 -30.18 13.02
C LYS A 50 11.98 -31.22 12.00
N GLU A 51 11.45 -31.13 10.78
CA GLU A 51 11.94 -31.95 9.69
C GLU A 51 13.46 -31.76 9.63
N PRO A 52 14.24 -32.83 9.41
CA PRO A 52 15.67 -32.69 9.24
C PRO A 52 15.90 -31.63 8.16
N ALA A 53 16.78 -30.67 8.46
CA ALA A 53 17.03 -29.55 7.56
C ALA A 53 17.27 -30.10 6.16
N LYS A 54 16.35 -29.77 5.23
CA LYS A 54 16.42 -30.24 3.85
C LYS A 54 17.83 -29.93 3.34
N PRO A 55 18.52 -30.89 2.69
CA PRO A 55 19.86 -30.66 2.20
C PRO A 55 19.83 -29.41 1.33
N LYS A 56 20.76 -28.47 1.58
CA LYS A 56 20.86 -27.24 0.80
C LYS A 56 21.26 -27.61 -0.62
N ILE A 57 20.28 -27.76 -1.49
CA ILE A 57 20.50 -27.97 -2.92
C ILE A 57 21.18 -26.69 -3.42
N PRO A 58 22.38 -26.76 -4.04
CA PRO A 58 23.02 -25.58 -4.60
C PRO A 58 22.11 -25.00 -5.69
N LEU A 59 21.87 -23.69 -5.64
CA LEU A 59 21.01 -23.03 -6.62
C LEU A 59 21.65 -23.13 -8.02
N PRO A 60 20.97 -23.71 -9.01
CA PRO A 60 21.48 -23.78 -10.38
C PRO A 60 21.92 -22.42 -10.90
N GLU A 61 23.02 -22.37 -11.66
CA GLU A 61 23.66 -21.13 -12.12
C GLU A 61 22.69 -20.20 -12.89
N HIS A 62 21.79 -20.77 -13.70
CA HIS A 62 20.80 -20.01 -14.46
C HIS A 62 19.69 -19.37 -13.60
N LEU A 63 19.51 -19.82 -12.35
CA LEU A 63 18.60 -19.24 -11.37
C LEU A 63 19.32 -18.28 -10.40
N GLN A 64 20.65 -18.21 -10.46
CA GLN A 64 21.40 -17.25 -9.66
C GLN A 64 21.16 -15.84 -10.21
N ILE A 65 20.72 -14.95 -9.32
CA ILE A 65 20.57 -13.54 -9.64
C ILE A 65 21.95 -13.00 -9.96
N ARG A 66 22.14 -12.49 -11.18
CA ARG A 66 23.37 -11.78 -11.52
C ARG A 66 23.51 -10.58 -10.59
N PRO A 67 24.68 -10.35 -10.00
CA PRO A 67 24.89 -9.15 -9.20
C PRO A 67 24.53 -7.94 -10.07
N VAL A 68 23.68 -7.07 -9.54
CA VAL A 68 23.30 -5.83 -10.23
C VAL A 68 24.60 -5.08 -10.47
N THR A 69 24.87 -4.78 -11.74
CA THR A 69 26.02 -3.95 -12.10
C THR A 69 25.99 -2.68 -11.24
N PRO A 70 27.07 -2.38 -10.50
CA PRO A 70 27.09 -1.23 -9.61
C PRO A 70 26.65 0.02 -10.36
N VAL A 71 25.72 0.77 -9.75
CA VAL A 71 25.14 1.98 -10.32
C VAL A 71 26.22 2.99 -10.72
N GLU A 72 27.34 2.99 -9.99
CA GLU A 72 28.55 3.77 -10.25
C GLU A 72 29.11 3.61 -11.67
N LYS A 73 28.92 2.45 -12.31
CA LYS A 73 29.37 2.22 -13.69
C LYS A 73 28.61 3.09 -14.70
N TYR A 74 27.35 3.41 -14.41
CA TYR A 74 26.47 4.15 -15.32
C TYR A 74 26.17 5.58 -14.86
N ILE A 75 26.21 5.83 -13.54
CA ILE A 75 25.95 7.14 -12.96
C ILE A 75 27.28 7.77 -12.56
N LYS A 76 27.81 8.62 -13.44
CA LYS A 76 28.99 9.45 -13.16
C LYS A 76 28.55 10.76 -12.53
N ILE A 77 28.84 10.92 -11.24
CA ILE A 77 28.55 12.16 -10.51
C ILE A 77 29.70 13.14 -10.79
N HIS A 78 29.44 14.17 -11.58
CA HIS A 78 30.40 15.25 -11.83
C HIS A 78 30.22 16.38 -10.80
N PRO A 79 31.29 17.12 -10.46
CA PRO A 79 31.20 18.25 -9.55
C PRO A 79 30.32 19.36 -10.14
N SER A 80 29.67 20.14 -9.28
CA SER A 80 28.83 21.26 -9.71
C SER A 80 29.66 22.42 -10.28
N PRO A 81 29.14 23.15 -11.28
CA PRO A 81 29.78 24.37 -11.78
C PRO A 81 29.94 25.43 -10.68
N PRO A 82 30.93 26.34 -10.79
CA PRO A 82 31.18 27.37 -9.79
C PRO A 82 30.02 28.36 -9.71
N VAL A 83 29.68 28.74 -8.47
CA VAL A 83 28.62 29.71 -8.18
C VAL A 83 29.08 31.11 -8.61
N PRO A 84 28.23 31.92 -9.26
CA PRO A 84 28.58 33.28 -9.64
C PRO A 84 28.80 34.17 -8.39
N GLN A 85 29.81 35.04 -8.46
CA GLN A 85 30.20 35.92 -7.34
C GLN A 85 29.27 37.12 -7.14
N THR A 86 28.45 37.46 -8.13
CA THR A 86 27.56 38.63 -8.08
C THR A 86 26.13 38.21 -7.76
N THR A 87 25.44 39.01 -6.93
CA THR A 87 24.04 38.77 -6.53
C THR A 87 23.07 38.80 -7.71
N GLN A 88 23.31 39.68 -8.69
CA GLN A 88 22.55 39.72 -9.95
C GLN A 88 22.73 38.43 -10.77
N GLY A 89 23.92 37.83 -10.70
CA GLY A 89 24.22 36.56 -11.33
C GLY A 89 23.67 35.37 -10.57
N PHE A 90 23.18 35.50 -9.32
CA PHE A 90 22.80 34.36 -8.47
C PHE A 90 21.35 33.89 -8.69
N ILE A 91 20.46 34.73 -9.21
CA ILE A 91 19.07 34.34 -9.46
C ILE A 91 19.01 33.57 -10.78
N GLY A 92 18.69 32.27 -10.73
CA GLY A 92 18.49 31.44 -11.93
C GLY A 92 19.76 31.02 -12.68
N TRP A 93 20.95 31.16 -12.09
CA TRP A 93 22.25 30.91 -12.75
C TRP A 93 22.48 29.47 -13.21
N ARG A 94 21.82 28.50 -12.56
CA ARG A 94 21.86 27.10 -13.01
C ARG A 94 21.05 26.93 -14.29
N SER A 95 19.95 27.67 -14.40
CA SER A 95 19.06 27.66 -15.55
C SER A 95 19.66 28.32 -16.79
N THR A 96 20.77 29.06 -16.66
CA THR A 96 21.51 29.66 -17.78
C THR A 96 22.57 28.72 -18.36
N VAL A 97 22.82 27.56 -17.74
CA VAL A 97 23.76 26.55 -18.25
C VAL A 97 23.02 25.64 -19.23
N PRO A 98 23.47 25.51 -20.50
CA PRO A 98 22.85 24.61 -21.47
C PRO A 98 22.74 23.19 -20.92
N GLY A 99 21.52 22.64 -20.90
CA GLY A 99 21.21 21.32 -20.34
C GLY A 99 20.82 21.28 -18.86
N LEU A 100 20.88 22.40 -18.14
CA LEU A 100 20.34 22.59 -16.77
C LEU A 100 19.18 23.61 -16.73
N GLU A 101 18.65 23.95 -17.90
CA GLU A 101 17.53 24.85 -18.08
C GLU A 101 16.28 24.30 -17.37
N LEU A 102 15.58 25.15 -16.62
CA LEU A 102 14.29 24.80 -16.02
C LEU A 102 13.18 24.64 -17.07
N GLU A 103 13.32 25.37 -18.18
CA GLU A 103 12.38 25.40 -19.30
C GLU A 103 12.70 24.27 -20.28
N ARG A 104 12.27 23.04 -19.96
CA ARG A 104 12.42 21.90 -20.89
C ARG A 104 11.58 22.06 -22.15
N TYR A 105 10.57 22.92 -22.11
CA TYR A 105 9.65 23.19 -23.20
C TYR A 105 9.68 24.68 -23.50
N TYR A 106 10.36 25.04 -24.57
CA TYR A 106 10.36 26.38 -25.15
C TYR A 106 8.94 26.74 -25.59
N GLN A 107 8.20 27.38 -24.69
CA GLN A 107 7.17 28.41 -24.90
C GLN A 107 6.19 28.34 -23.75
N ILE A 108 6.27 29.30 -22.82
CA ILE A 108 5.13 29.67 -21.99
C ILE A 108 4.04 30.20 -22.95
N ARG A 109 3.20 29.31 -23.47
CA ARG A 109 2.05 29.66 -24.32
C ARG A 109 0.89 30.15 -23.46
N SER A 110 1.03 31.36 -22.93
CA SER A 110 -0.05 32.18 -22.35
C SER A 110 -0.84 31.58 -21.17
N CYS A 111 -1.23 32.46 -20.24
CA CYS A 111 -1.95 32.11 -19.02
C CYS A 111 -3.44 31.79 -19.33
N LYS A 112 -3.89 30.61 -18.88
CA LYS A 112 -5.27 30.09 -18.86
C LYS A 112 -5.85 29.67 -20.23
N GLY A 113 -6.12 28.37 -20.35
CA GLY A 113 -7.08 27.84 -21.33
C GLY A 113 -6.56 27.61 -22.75
N ALA A 114 -5.27 27.74 -23.04
CA ALA A 114 -4.75 27.34 -24.35
C ALA A 114 -4.66 25.82 -24.50
N PHE A 115 -4.28 25.11 -23.43
CA PHE A 115 -4.02 23.66 -23.48
C PHE A 115 -5.25 22.81 -23.82
N TYR A 116 -6.47 23.22 -23.45
CA TYR A 116 -7.68 22.44 -23.75
C TYR A 116 -7.93 22.31 -25.27
N LYS A 117 -7.48 23.29 -26.07
CA LYS A 117 -7.64 23.28 -27.54
C LYS A 117 -6.70 22.28 -28.22
N ASP A 118 -5.52 22.08 -27.63
CA ASP A 118 -4.50 21.21 -28.21
C ASP A 118 -4.81 19.73 -27.98
N VAL A 119 -5.55 19.40 -26.91
CA VAL A 119 -5.83 18.00 -26.54
C VAL A 119 -7.07 17.39 -27.19
N GLN A 120 -7.83 18.15 -27.99
CA GLN A 120 -9.06 17.67 -28.68
C GLN A 120 -10.02 16.90 -27.75
N TRP A 121 -10.16 17.32 -26.50
CA TRP A 121 -11.03 16.63 -25.56
C TRP A 121 -12.51 16.83 -25.94
N PRO A 122 -13.36 15.79 -25.84
CA PRO A 122 -14.79 15.94 -26.07
C PRO A 122 -15.42 16.87 -25.02
N ASN A 123 -16.39 17.68 -25.45
CA ASN A 123 -17.00 18.73 -24.63
C ASN A 123 -18.00 18.20 -23.58
N GLU A 124 -18.39 16.93 -23.67
CA GLU A 124 -19.45 16.36 -22.83
C GLU A 124 -18.93 15.14 -22.05
N PRO A 125 -19.36 14.95 -20.79
CA PRO A 125 -19.11 13.71 -20.07
C PRO A 125 -19.98 12.61 -20.67
N THR A 126 -19.34 11.59 -21.23
CA THR A 126 -20.02 10.35 -21.61
C THR A 126 -20.39 9.58 -20.34
N ASP A 127 -21.68 9.30 -20.15
CA ASP A 127 -22.24 8.45 -19.09
C ASP A 127 -21.95 6.96 -19.36
#